data_AF-A0A7S0LLG5-F1
#
_entry.id   AF-A0A7S0LLG5-F1
#
_cell.length_a   1.000
_cell.length_b   1.000
_cell.length_c   1.000
_cell.angle_alpha   90.00
_cell.angle_beta   90.00
_cell.angle_gamma   90.00
#
_symmetry.space_group_name_H-M   'P 1'
#
loop_
_entity.id
_entity.type
_entity.pdbx_description
1 polymer ?
#
loop_
_entity_poly.entity_id
_entity_poly.type
_entity_poly.pdbx_seq_one_letter_code
_entity_poly.pdbx_strand_id
1 'polypeptide(L)'
;DGAYVYYVDELRVAESPCSGPSRWLRSAGECSGPSADLAAAELDETSRGAISAALGASTDANPYMVDIQLPPMSCQFEYSGAYTRGLGLVVSGECFEHVHADSWSVYDFSYWAAAGAHPGNAVHLAEGKPNPIKKWAEEARVAYLHFPASHAMAWF
;
A
#
# COMPACT_ATOMS: atom_id res chain seq x y z
N ASP A 1 -21.75 14.75 15.86
CA ASP A 1 -21.18 14.12 14.66
C ASP A 1 -19.98 13.27 15.02
N GLY A 2 -19.86 12.07 14.44
CA GLY A 2 -18.73 11.16 14.64
C GLY A 2 -17.61 11.43 13.63
N ALA A 3 -16.41 10.90 13.89
CA ALA A 3 -15.27 10.97 12.98
C ALA A 3 -15.29 9.83 11.94
N TYR A 4 -14.77 10.09 10.74
CA TYR A 4 -14.61 9.11 9.67
C TYR A 4 -13.17 8.62 9.65
N VAL A 5 -12.87 7.61 10.48
CA VAL A 5 -11.53 7.05 10.63
C VAL A 5 -11.47 5.70 9.91
N TYR A 6 -10.55 5.58 8.94
CA TYR A 6 -10.42 4.38 8.11
C TYR A 6 -8.96 3.94 8.04
N TYR A 7 -8.73 2.63 7.98
CA TYR A 7 -7.51 2.15 7.33
C TYR A 7 -7.70 2.15 5.82
N VAL A 8 -6.63 2.44 5.07
CA VAL A 8 -6.68 2.51 3.61
C VAL A 8 -6.09 1.25 3.02
N ASP A 9 -6.72 0.69 1.99
CA ASP A 9 -6.20 -0.45 1.25
C ASP A 9 -6.38 -0.27 -0.26
N GLU A 10 -5.88 -1.23 -1.04
CA GLU A 10 -5.84 -1.20 -2.51
C GLU A 10 -5.04 -0.04 -3.12
N LEU A 11 -4.22 0.64 -2.33
CA LEU A 11 -3.26 1.64 -2.81
C LEU A 11 -2.28 1.01 -3.80
N ARG A 12 -2.07 1.70 -4.92
CA ARG A 12 -1.13 1.25 -5.95
C ARG A 12 0.28 1.71 -5.57
N VAL A 13 1.21 0.78 -5.44
CA VAL A 13 2.64 1.02 -5.26
C VAL A 13 3.29 1.39 -6.59
N ALA A 14 4.04 2.48 -6.59
CA ALA A 14 4.86 2.93 -7.72
C ALA A 14 6.23 3.44 -7.25
N GLU A 15 6.35 3.73 -5.96
CA GLU A 15 7.60 4.03 -5.29
C GLU A 15 8.52 2.82 -5.27
N SER A 16 9.80 3.04 -5.50
CA SER A 16 10.79 1.97 -5.39
C SER A 16 11.00 1.55 -3.93
N PRO A 17 11.09 0.24 -3.62
CA PRO A 17 11.52 -0.21 -2.30
C PRO A 17 12.99 0.10 -1.99
N CYS A 18 13.77 0.53 -2.99
CA CYS A 18 15.17 0.92 -2.81
C CYS A 18 15.36 2.39 -2.41
N SER A 19 14.30 3.21 -2.49
CA SER A 19 14.40 4.68 -2.39
C SER A 19 14.09 5.24 -0.99
N GLY A 20 13.85 4.38 0.01
CA GLY A 20 13.55 4.79 1.38
C GLY A 20 13.04 3.62 2.24
N PRO A 21 12.36 3.93 3.36
CA PRO A 21 11.56 2.93 4.06
C PRO A 21 10.55 2.34 3.09
N SER A 22 10.46 1.01 3.07
CA SER A 22 9.51 0.29 2.22
C SER A 22 8.64 -0.63 3.05
N ARG A 23 7.39 -0.78 2.64
CA ARG A 23 6.36 -1.51 3.38
C ARG A 23 6.00 -2.81 2.66
N TRP A 24 6.02 -3.91 3.40
CA TRP A 24 5.82 -5.24 2.83
C TRP A 24 4.72 -5.98 3.56
N LEU A 25 3.75 -6.50 2.83
CA LEU A 25 2.75 -7.43 3.36
C LEU A 25 3.39 -8.80 3.55
N ARG A 26 3.16 -9.39 4.71
CA ARG A 26 3.67 -10.72 5.08
C ARG A 26 2.56 -11.75 5.00
N SER A 27 2.85 -12.89 4.37
CA SER A 27 1.97 -14.05 4.34
C SER A 27 2.77 -15.35 4.38
N ALA A 28 2.16 -16.44 4.83
CA ALA A 28 2.82 -17.73 4.87
C ALA A 28 2.91 -18.37 3.47
N GLY A 29 4.05 -18.99 3.15
CA GLY A 29 4.26 -19.73 1.91
C GLY A 29 4.88 -18.91 0.78
N GLU A 30 4.59 -19.31 -0.45
CA GLU A 30 5.15 -18.73 -1.65
C GLU A 30 4.41 -17.46 -2.08
N CYS A 31 5.13 -16.53 -2.72
CA CYS A 31 4.49 -15.43 -3.40
C CYS A 31 3.81 -15.93 -4.68
N SER A 32 2.54 -15.57 -4.87
CA SER A 32 1.76 -15.95 -6.05
C SER A 32 1.26 -14.72 -6.79
N GLY A 33 1.35 -14.74 -8.13
CA GLY A 33 0.79 -13.71 -8.99
C GLY A 33 1.81 -12.66 -9.46
N PRO A 34 1.35 -11.49 -9.93
CA PRO A 34 2.20 -10.50 -10.60
C PRO A 34 3.41 -10.04 -9.79
N SER A 35 3.32 -10.10 -8.46
CA SER A 35 4.39 -9.72 -7.54
C SER A 35 5.63 -10.60 -7.67
N ALA A 36 5.43 -11.93 -7.71
CA ALA A 36 6.51 -12.89 -7.92
C ALA A 36 7.13 -12.74 -9.31
N ASP A 37 6.29 -12.49 -10.32
CA ASP A 37 6.74 -12.31 -11.71
C ASP A 37 7.61 -11.04 -11.87
N LEU A 38 7.23 -9.92 -11.23
CA LEU A 38 8.01 -8.68 -11.22
C LEU A 38 9.39 -8.91 -10.61
N ALA A 39 9.46 -9.63 -9.48
CA ALA A 39 10.74 -9.92 -8.85
C ALA A 39 11.62 -10.77 -9.75
N ALA A 40 11.09 -11.81 -10.39
CA ALA A 40 11.87 -12.67 -11.28
C ALA A 40 12.38 -11.95 -12.54
N ALA A 41 11.60 -11.02 -13.09
CA ALA A 41 11.92 -10.36 -14.35
C ALA A 41 12.81 -9.11 -14.21
N GLU A 42 12.64 -8.33 -13.15
CA GLU A 42 13.14 -6.94 -13.10
C GLU A 42 14.13 -6.67 -11.95
N LEU A 43 14.22 -7.55 -10.94
CA LEU A 43 15.07 -7.32 -9.77
C LEU A 43 16.41 -8.09 -9.87
N ASP A 44 17.52 -7.35 -9.92
CA ASP A 44 18.86 -7.93 -9.94
C ASP A 44 19.20 -8.65 -8.63
N GLU A 45 20.16 -9.56 -8.68
CA GLU A 45 20.49 -10.43 -7.55
C GLU A 45 21.05 -9.69 -6.33
N THR A 46 21.76 -8.57 -6.55
CA THR A 46 22.30 -7.77 -5.44
C THR A 46 21.15 -7.11 -4.68
N SER A 47 20.23 -6.48 -5.41
CA SER A 47 19.04 -5.86 -4.83
C SER A 47 18.14 -6.88 -4.15
N ARG A 48 17.94 -8.06 -4.78
CA ARG A 48 17.19 -9.19 -4.19
C ARG A 48 17.81 -9.63 -2.88
N GLY A 49 19.12 -9.83 -2.84
CA GLY A 49 19.85 -10.25 -1.64
C GLY A 49 19.74 -9.22 -0.52
N ALA A 50 19.88 -7.93 -0.84
CA ALA A 50 19.76 -6.84 0.13
C ALA A 50 18.36 -6.76 0.75
N ILE A 51 17.31 -6.80 -0.07
CA ILE A 51 15.92 -6.78 0.42
C ILE A 51 15.64 -8.04 1.25
N SER A 52 16.00 -9.23 0.74
CA SER A 52 15.75 -10.49 1.44
C SER A 52 16.45 -10.55 2.80
N ALA A 53 17.69 -10.04 2.87
CA ALA A 53 18.43 -9.95 4.13
C ALA A 53 17.76 -8.99 5.13
N ALA A 54 17.28 -7.83 4.66
CA ALA A 54 16.59 -6.87 5.51
C ALA A 54 15.24 -7.41 6.02
N LEU A 55 14.46 -8.08 5.16
CA LEU A 55 13.21 -8.75 5.56
C LEU A 55 13.47 -9.85 6.59
N GLY A 56 14.44 -10.72 6.34
CA GLY A 56 14.78 -11.82 7.24
C GLY A 56 15.40 -11.38 8.57
N ALA A 57 16.03 -10.20 8.60
CA ALA A 57 16.59 -9.62 9.82
C ALA A 57 15.60 -8.70 10.57
N SER A 58 14.43 -8.44 10.01
CA SER A 58 13.46 -7.55 10.65
C SER A 58 12.99 -8.12 11.98
N THR A 59 12.92 -7.24 12.98
CA THR A 59 12.42 -7.55 14.32
C THR A 59 11.02 -6.99 14.55
N ASP A 60 10.37 -6.50 13.48
CA ASP A 60 8.99 -6.03 13.54
C ASP A 60 8.07 -7.17 14.01
N ALA A 61 7.34 -6.90 15.10
CA ALA A 61 6.43 -7.83 15.72
C ALA A 61 5.08 -7.94 14.99
N ASN A 62 4.81 -7.07 14.00
CA ASN A 62 3.60 -7.13 13.22
C ASN A 62 3.59 -8.40 12.33
N PRO A 63 2.62 -9.31 12.49
CA PRO A 63 2.62 -10.58 11.77
C PRO A 63 2.14 -10.45 10.31
N TYR A 64 1.57 -9.32 9.93
CA TYR A 64 0.96 -9.14 8.60
C TYR A 64 1.70 -8.14 7.72
N MET A 65 2.60 -7.36 8.31
CA MET A 65 3.28 -6.27 7.64
C MET A 65 4.63 -6.04 8.26
N VAL A 66 5.59 -5.60 7.46
CA VAL A 66 6.90 -5.20 7.92
C VAL A 66 7.36 -3.99 7.14
N ASP A 67 7.86 -3.00 7.86
CA ASP A 67 8.58 -1.89 7.25
C ASP A 67 10.08 -2.18 7.35
N ILE A 68 10.82 -2.05 6.24
CA ILE A 68 12.27 -2.21 6.21
C ILE A 68 12.94 -0.94 5.70
N GLN A 69 14.16 -0.71 6.17
CA GLN A 69 15.04 0.32 5.65
C GLN A 69 16.30 -0.34 5.11
N LEU A 70 16.62 -0.06 3.85
CA LEU A 70 17.83 -0.55 3.23
C LEU A 70 18.99 0.44 3.44
N PRO A 71 20.23 -0.04 3.57
CA PRO A 71 21.40 0.81 3.50
C PRO A 71 21.48 1.56 2.15
N PRO A 72 22.01 2.79 2.11
CA PRO A 72 22.17 3.51 0.86
C PRO A 72 22.95 2.71 -0.19
N MET A 73 22.53 2.78 -1.45
CA MET A 73 23.17 2.12 -2.61
C MET A 73 23.22 0.57 -2.55
N SER A 74 22.54 -0.07 -1.58
CA SER A 74 22.47 -1.54 -1.50
C SER A 74 21.43 -2.17 -2.44
N CYS A 75 20.61 -1.34 -3.07
CA CYS A 75 19.45 -1.73 -3.85
C CYS A 75 19.26 -0.75 -5.01
N GLN A 76 18.94 -1.29 -6.19
CA GLN A 76 18.56 -0.54 -7.38
C GLN A 76 17.38 -1.24 -8.05
N PHE A 77 16.24 -0.56 -8.04
CA PHE A 77 15.02 -1.03 -8.67
C PHE A 77 14.11 0.17 -8.88
N GLU A 78 13.36 0.20 -9.97
CA GLU A 78 12.31 1.17 -10.20
C GLU A 78 11.15 0.46 -10.88
N TYR A 79 9.93 0.75 -10.46
CA TYR A 79 8.77 0.17 -11.14
C TYR A 79 8.56 0.83 -12.51
N SER A 80 8.21 0.01 -13.50
CA SER A 80 7.78 0.48 -14.82
C SER A 80 6.36 1.09 -14.84
N GLY A 81 5.62 0.98 -13.73
CA GLY A 81 4.25 1.46 -13.58
C GLY A 81 3.76 1.37 -12.13
N ALA A 82 2.45 1.55 -11.93
CA ALA A 82 1.84 1.45 -10.60
C ALA A 82 1.07 0.12 -10.45
N TYR A 83 1.25 -0.59 -9.34
CA TYR A 83 0.73 -1.94 -9.12
C TYR A 83 -0.03 -2.04 -7.80
N THR A 84 -1.10 -2.84 -7.71
CA THR A 84 -1.79 -3.07 -6.41
C THR A 84 -0.94 -3.92 -5.45
N ARG A 85 -0.07 -4.74 -6.01
CA ARG A 85 0.99 -5.51 -5.32
C ARG A 85 2.25 -5.41 -6.14
N GLY A 86 3.32 -4.93 -5.52
CA GLY A 86 4.63 -4.74 -6.12
C GLY A 86 5.47 -6.00 -6.07
N LEU A 87 6.78 -5.88 -5.92
CA LEU A 87 7.72 -7.01 -5.82
C LEU A 87 7.31 -8.02 -4.76
N GLY A 88 7.37 -9.31 -5.10
CA GLY A 88 7.17 -10.43 -4.19
C GLY A 88 8.47 -11.19 -3.95
N LEU A 89 8.86 -11.38 -2.69
CA LEU A 89 10.04 -12.15 -2.31
C LEU A 89 9.69 -13.19 -1.24
N VAL A 90 10.23 -14.40 -1.39
CA VAL A 90 10.09 -15.46 -0.40
C VAL A 90 11.34 -15.51 0.46
N VAL A 91 11.16 -15.34 1.77
CA VAL A 91 12.25 -15.34 2.76
C VAL A 91 11.82 -16.26 3.90
N SER A 92 12.63 -17.28 4.20
CA SER A 92 12.37 -18.22 5.30
C SER A 92 11.00 -18.91 5.26
N GLY A 93 10.42 -19.12 4.08
CA GLY A 93 9.10 -19.75 3.90
C GLY A 93 7.91 -18.80 4.08
N GLU A 94 8.16 -17.50 4.17
CA GLU A 94 7.16 -16.45 4.15
C GLU A 94 7.28 -15.64 2.86
N CYS A 95 6.13 -15.24 2.31
CA CYS A 95 6.06 -14.31 1.20
C CYS A 95 5.93 -12.89 1.73
N PHE A 96 6.75 -12.01 1.15
CA PHE A 96 6.74 -10.58 1.37
C PHE A 96 6.40 -9.87 0.07
N GLU A 97 5.31 -9.10 0.06
CA GLU A 97 4.88 -8.31 -1.10
C GLU A 97 5.03 -6.82 -0.83
N HIS A 98 5.82 -6.11 -1.62
CA HIS A 98 5.96 -4.66 -1.52
C HIS A 98 4.62 -3.99 -1.85
N VAL A 99 4.19 -3.08 -0.99
CA VAL A 99 2.94 -2.32 -1.13
C VAL A 99 3.20 -0.84 -0.91
N HIS A 100 2.19 -0.01 -1.22
CA HIS A 100 2.29 1.41 -1.00
C HIS A 100 2.57 1.71 0.48
N ALA A 101 3.41 2.70 0.78
CA ALA A 101 3.83 3.04 2.14
C ALA A 101 2.65 3.32 3.10
N ASP A 102 1.54 3.83 2.58
CA ASP A 102 0.32 4.11 3.35
C ASP A 102 -0.69 2.94 3.39
N SER A 103 -0.36 1.80 2.80
CA SER A 103 -1.21 0.61 2.86
C SER A 103 -1.45 0.19 4.31
N TRP A 104 -2.71 0.05 4.68
CA TRP A 104 -3.23 -0.23 6.02
C TRP A 104 -2.86 0.81 7.10
N SER A 105 -2.34 1.97 6.71
CA SER A 105 -2.26 3.12 7.60
C SER A 105 -3.67 3.65 7.88
N VAL A 106 -3.87 4.17 9.10
CA VAL A 106 -5.15 4.71 9.57
C VAL A 106 -5.13 6.24 9.47
N TYR A 107 -6.16 6.81 8.83
CA TYR A 107 -6.32 8.26 8.72
C TYR A 107 -7.70 8.71 9.17
N ASP A 108 -7.76 9.94 9.67
CA ASP A 108 -9.00 10.66 9.90
C ASP A 108 -9.40 11.42 8.62
N PHE A 109 -10.39 10.88 7.92
CA PHE A 109 -10.97 11.46 6.71
C PHE A 109 -12.12 12.43 7.00
N SER A 110 -12.34 12.84 8.26
CA SER A 110 -13.45 13.73 8.62
C SER A 110 -13.43 15.06 7.88
N TYR A 111 -12.24 15.63 7.66
CA TYR A 111 -12.09 16.82 6.83
C TYR A 111 -12.54 16.56 5.39
N TRP A 112 -12.03 15.51 4.76
CA TRP A 112 -12.36 15.15 3.38
C TRP A 112 -13.84 14.75 3.20
N ALA A 113 -14.50 14.25 4.25
CA ALA A 113 -15.92 13.99 4.27
C ALA A 113 -16.78 15.26 4.27
N ALA A 114 -16.22 16.42 4.62
CA ALA A 114 -16.95 17.69 4.60
C ALA A 114 -17.29 18.13 3.16
N ALA A 115 -18.41 18.85 3.03
CA ALA A 115 -18.83 19.36 1.73
C ALA A 115 -17.76 20.29 1.13
N GLY A 116 -17.36 20.03 -0.11
CA GLY A 116 -16.35 20.82 -0.82
C GLY A 116 -14.89 20.52 -0.49
N ALA A 117 -14.60 19.70 0.53
CA ALA A 117 -13.22 19.34 0.89
C ALA A 117 -12.62 18.29 -0.06
N HIS A 118 -13.36 17.21 -0.37
CA HIS A 118 -13.00 16.28 -1.43
C HIS A 118 -13.64 16.71 -2.76
N PRO A 119 -12.88 16.88 -3.87
CA PRO A 119 -13.46 17.24 -5.17
C PRO A 119 -14.57 16.28 -5.63
N GLY A 120 -14.42 14.99 -5.32
CA GLY A 120 -15.42 13.97 -5.63
C GLY A 120 -16.75 14.10 -4.86
N ASN A 121 -16.81 14.86 -3.76
CA ASN A 121 -18.06 15.06 -3.02
C ASN A 121 -19.08 15.81 -3.88
N ALA A 122 -18.65 16.86 -4.59
CA ALA A 122 -19.52 17.65 -5.45
C ALA A 122 -20.00 16.84 -6.67
N VAL A 123 -19.10 16.03 -7.26
CA VAL A 123 -19.43 15.15 -8.39
C VAL A 123 -20.48 14.12 -7.99
N HIS A 124 -20.26 13.41 -6.88
CA HIS A 124 -21.23 12.42 -6.40
C HIS A 124 -22.59 13.04 -6.07
N LEU A 125 -22.60 14.21 -5.41
CA LEU A 125 -23.83 14.92 -5.10
C LEU A 125 -24.61 15.30 -6.37
N ALA A 126 -23.93 15.83 -7.40
CA ALA A 126 -24.55 16.18 -8.68
C ALA A 126 -25.13 14.95 -9.41
N GLU A 127 -24.55 13.78 -9.19
CA GLU A 127 -25.03 12.50 -9.73
C GLU A 127 -26.07 11.79 -8.83
N GLY A 128 -26.48 12.40 -7.71
CA GLY A 128 -27.40 11.79 -6.75
C GLY A 128 -26.82 10.58 -6.00
N LYS A 129 -25.48 10.46 -5.96
CA LYS A 129 -24.75 9.38 -5.30
C LYS A 129 -24.36 9.76 -3.86
N PRO A 130 -24.19 8.78 -2.97
CA PRO A 130 -23.66 9.00 -1.63
C PRO A 130 -22.27 9.64 -1.64
N ASN A 131 -21.95 10.36 -0.57
CA ASN A 131 -20.62 10.93 -0.38
C ASN A 131 -19.56 9.82 -0.42
N PRO A 132 -18.55 9.92 -1.32
CA PRO A 132 -17.60 8.84 -1.56
C PRO A 132 -16.74 8.47 -0.35
N ILE A 133 -16.60 9.38 0.62
CA ILE A 133 -15.85 9.19 1.86
C ILE A 133 -16.74 8.62 2.96
N LYS A 134 -17.98 9.12 3.10
CA LYS A 134 -18.88 8.71 4.19
C LYS A 134 -19.53 7.35 3.97
N LYS A 135 -19.80 6.97 2.71
CA LYS A 135 -20.53 5.75 2.36
C LYS A 135 -19.98 4.47 3.00
N TRP A 136 -18.67 4.42 3.26
CA TRP A 136 -18.03 3.26 3.88
C TRP A 136 -18.46 3.08 5.34
N ALA A 137 -18.47 4.15 6.13
CA ALA A 137 -18.97 4.12 7.50
C ALA A 137 -20.50 4.06 7.57
N GLU A 138 -21.21 4.87 6.77
CA GLU A 138 -22.64 5.08 6.90
C GLU A 138 -23.48 3.96 6.26
N GLU A 139 -23.06 3.45 5.11
CA GLU A 139 -23.83 2.46 4.34
C GLU A 139 -23.22 1.06 4.50
N ALA A 140 -21.92 0.92 4.20
CA ALA A 140 -21.25 -0.37 4.25
C ALA A 140 -20.91 -0.82 5.68
N ARG A 141 -20.88 0.13 6.63
CA ARG A 141 -20.52 -0.10 8.05
C ARG A 141 -19.17 -0.78 8.22
N VAL A 142 -18.19 -0.35 7.42
CA VAL A 142 -16.81 -0.86 7.46
C VAL A 142 -15.85 0.21 7.98
N ALA A 143 -14.71 -0.26 8.50
CA ALA A 143 -13.62 0.60 9.01
C ALA A 143 -12.48 0.78 8.00
N TYR A 144 -12.75 0.55 6.71
CA TYR A 144 -11.78 0.63 5.64
C TYR A 144 -12.27 1.45 4.46
N LEU A 145 -11.32 2.03 3.74
CA LEU A 145 -11.54 2.75 2.50
C LEU A 145 -10.69 2.10 1.40
N HIS A 146 -11.36 1.44 0.46
CA HIS A 146 -10.72 0.96 -0.77
C HIS A 146 -10.33 2.16 -1.62
N PHE A 147 -9.03 2.39 -1.75
CA PHE A 147 -8.52 3.53 -2.49
C PHE A 147 -8.71 3.29 -4.00
N PRO A 148 -9.36 4.21 -4.72
CA PRO A 148 -9.67 3.98 -6.12
C PRO A 148 -8.41 4.04 -6.99
N ALA A 149 -8.31 3.13 -7.96
CA ALA A 149 -7.19 3.10 -8.92
C ALA A 149 -7.14 4.33 -9.87
N SER A 150 -8.16 5.19 -9.87
CA SER A 150 -8.31 6.33 -10.78
C SER A 150 -7.46 7.55 -10.41
N HIS A 151 -6.87 7.58 -9.22
CA HIS A 151 -5.93 8.61 -8.81
C HIS A 151 -4.90 8.06 -7.82
N ALA A 152 -3.83 8.82 -7.59
CA ALA A 152 -2.86 8.51 -6.55
C ALA A 152 -3.33 9.09 -5.21
N MET A 153 -2.85 8.51 -4.12
CA MET A 153 -2.96 9.07 -2.79
C MET A 153 -1.95 10.22 -2.65
N ALA A 154 -2.30 11.34 -3.27
CA ALA A 154 -1.56 12.58 -3.15
C ALA A 154 -2.37 13.53 -2.25
N TRP A 155 -1.66 14.32 -1.43
CA TRP A 155 -2.22 15.38 -0.57
C TRP A 155 -2.84 14.86 0.76
N PHE A 156 -2.00 14.81 1.79
CA PHE A 156 -2.41 14.91 3.21
C PHE A 156 -1.76 16.15 3.84
#